data_AF-A0A142BCP2-F1
#
_entry.id   AF-A0A142BCP2-F1
#
_cell.length_a   1.000
_cell.length_b   1.000
_cell.length_c   1.000
_cell.angle_alpha   90.00
_cell.angle_beta   90.00
_cell.angle_gamma   90.00
#
_symmetry.space_group_name_H-M   'P 1'
#
loop_
_entity.id
_entity.type
_entity.pdbx_description
1 polymer ?
#
loop_
_entity_poly.entity_id
_entity_poly.type
_entity_poly.pdbx_seq_one_letter_code
_entity_poly.pdbx_strand_id
1 'polypeptide(L)'
;MIVSPIQFAGFALRQAVELYDTYDEKIRACDKALEQKLNTFDSKDDKDSQKPSTPDKPSKKRKSRCAPDFDVRSELNRVSGVDLTDIDGIDEITALKIVSEIGLDMSRWPSAKHFASWLGLCPGTKISGGKVLNRKTKRLPGAAATAFRLAAYALANSKSALGAYYRRMRSKLGAPKAITATAHKLARLVYSMLKHGSQYVDEGQEYFEQRYRERVLKTLKQKAKDMGFTLTPVETAVG
;
A
#
# COMPACT_ATOMS: atom_id res chain seq x y z
N MET A 1 16.13 43.32 -36.87
CA MET A 1 15.93 41.85 -36.90
C MET A 1 15.16 41.44 -35.65
N ILE A 2 13.83 41.47 -35.71
CA ILE A 2 12.97 40.96 -34.63
C ILE A 2 12.37 39.67 -35.19
N VAL A 3 12.90 38.51 -34.77
CA VAL A 3 12.28 37.23 -35.09
C VAL A 3 10.88 37.27 -34.48
N SER A 4 9.85 37.13 -35.32
CA SER A 4 8.47 37.29 -34.89
C SER A 4 8.18 36.27 -33.76
N PRO A 5 7.62 36.67 -32.61
CA PRO A 5 7.44 35.80 -31.44
C PRO A 5 6.73 34.47 -31.74
N ILE A 6 5.89 34.48 -32.79
CA ILE A 6 5.11 33.33 -33.27
C ILE A 6 6.03 32.24 -33.88
N GLN A 7 7.11 32.63 -34.56
CA GLN A 7 8.05 31.68 -35.19
C GLN A 7 8.92 30.96 -34.14
N PHE A 8 9.32 31.66 -33.08
CA PHE A 8 10.08 31.06 -31.98
C PHE A 8 9.23 30.12 -31.13
N ALA A 9 7.95 30.46 -30.91
CA ALA A 9 7.00 29.59 -30.21
C ALA A 9 6.79 28.25 -30.95
N GLY A 10 6.70 28.26 -32.28
CA GLY A 10 6.60 27.04 -33.09
C GLY A 10 7.85 26.15 -33.00
N PHE A 11 9.04 26.76 -32.99
CA PHE A 11 10.30 26.03 -32.82
C PHE A 11 10.40 25.36 -31.44
N ALA A 12 10.10 26.10 -30.36
CA ALA A 12 10.13 25.57 -29.01
C ALA A 12 9.11 24.44 -28.80
N LEU A 13 7.91 24.58 -29.35
CA LEU A 13 6.88 23.53 -29.29
C LEU A 13 7.33 22.26 -30.03
N ARG A 14 7.93 22.41 -31.21
CA ARG A 14 8.47 21.27 -31.97
C ARG A 14 9.55 20.52 -31.17
N GLN A 15 10.48 21.25 -30.56
CA GLN A 15 11.52 20.64 -29.71
C GLN A 15 10.90 19.91 -28.50
N ALA A 16 9.86 20.48 -27.88
CA ALA A 16 9.17 19.82 -26.76
C ALA A 16 8.44 18.54 -27.18
N VAL A 17 7.80 18.52 -28.35
CA VAL A 17 7.12 17.32 -28.89
C VAL A 17 8.14 16.24 -29.25
N GLU A 18 9.25 16.59 -29.90
CA GLU A 18 10.32 15.64 -30.22
C GLU A 18 10.92 15.00 -28.96
N LEU A 19 11.15 15.79 -27.91
CA LEU A 19 11.58 15.27 -26.61
C LEU A 19 10.51 14.35 -25.98
N TYR A 20 9.24 14.71 -26.10
CA TYR A 20 8.14 13.86 -25.61
C TYR A 20 8.13 12.49 -26.32
N ASP A 21 8.20 12.48 -27.65
CA ASP A 21 8.19 11.26 -28.46
C ASP A 21 9.39 10.37 -28.13
N THR A 22 10.58 10.96 -28.02
CA THR A 22 11.79 10.22 -27.63
C THR A 22 11.66 9.63 -26.21
N TYR A 23 11.10 10.34 -25.24
CA TYR A 23 10.86 9.77 -23.90
C TYR A 23 9.86 8.62 -23.93
N ASP A 24 8.79 8.73 -24.71
CA ASP A 24 7.79 7.68 -24.84
C ASP A 24 8.40 6.39 -25.44
N GLU A 25 9.24 6.53 -26.47
CA GLU A 25 10.01 5.41 -27.02
C GLU A 25 10.92 4.75 -25.98
N LYS A 26 11.62 5.54 -25.15
CA LYS A 26 12.48 5.01 -24.08
C LYS A 26 11.65 4.31 -22.99
N ILE A 27 10.49 4.84 -22.62
CA ILE A 27 9.58 4.20 -21.67
C ILE A 27 9.13 2.84 -22.22
N ARG A 28 8.69 2.77 -23.48
CA ARG A 28 8.30 1.50 -24.12
C ARG A 28 9.45 0.50 -24.19
N ALA A 29 10.68 0.96 -24.42
CA ALA A 29 11.85 0.09 -24.39
C ALA A 29 12.10 -0.47 -22.98
N CYS A 30 11.91 0.34 -21.93
CA CYS A 30 11.97 -0.13 -20.54
C CYS A 30 10.86 -1.14 -20.23
N ASP A 31 9.63 -0.91 -20.69
CA ASP A 31 8.51 -1.83 -20.48
C ASP A 31 8.78 -3.21 -21.10
N LYS A 32 9.32 -3.25 -22.33
CA LYS A 32 9.74 -4.50 -22.98
C LYS A 32 10.85 -5.22 -22.19
N ALA A 33 11.82 -4.47 -21.66
CA ALA A 33 12.86 -5.04 -20.82
C ALA A 33 12.30 -5.59 -19.49
N LEU A 34 11.32 -4.91 -18.90
CA LEU A 34 10.62 -5.36 -17.69
C LEU A 34 9.86 -6.66 -17.94
N GLU A 35 9.11 -6.74 -19.04
CA GLU A 35 8.39 -7.95 -19.46
C GLU A 35 9.35 -9.14 -19.62
N GLN A 36 10.46 -8.94 -20.33
CA GLN A 36 11.49 -9.97 -20.48
C GLN A 36 12.04 -10.44 -19.13
N LYS A 37 12.30 -9.51 -18.20
CA LYS A 37 12.76 -9.86 -16.86
C LYS A 37 11.71 -10.61 -16.06
N LEU A 38 10.44 -10.21 -16.13
CA LEU A 38 9.34 -10.93 -15.47
C LEU A 38 9.20 -12.35 -16.00
N ASN A 39 9.36 -12.56 -17.31
CA ASN A 39 9.32 -13.87 -17.95
C ASN A 39 10.44 -14.82 -17.49
N THR A 40 11.58 -14.29 -17.02
CA THR A 40 12.66 -15.12 -16.48
C THR A 40 12.38 -15.69 -15.09
N PHE A 41 11.39 -15.19 -14.36
CA PHE A 41 11.05 -15.72 -13.05
C PHE A 41 10.22 -17.01 -13.17
N ASP A 42 10.56 -17.99 -12.34
CA ASP A 42 9.79 -19.23 -12.21
C ASP A 42 8.37 -18.94 -11.69
N SER A 43 7.39 -19.71 -12.19
CA SER A 43 6.04 -19.67 -11.63
C SER A 43 6.05 -20.32 -10.24
N LYS A 44 5.43 -19.64 -9.27
CA LYS A 44 5.14 -20.20 -7.95
C LYS A 44 3.82 -20.97 -7.91
N ASP A 45 3.19 -21.22 -9.06
CA ASP A 45 1.95 -21.97 -9.14
C ASP A 45 2.19 -23.44 -8.81
N ASP A 46 2.11 -23.78 -7.52
CA ASP A 46 1.81 -25.13 -7.11
C ASP A 46 0.44 -25.53 -7.70
N LYS A 47 0.43 -26.65 -8.42
CA LYS A 47 -0.67 -27.19 -9.25
C LYS A 47 -2.04 -27.40 -8.57
N ASP A 48 -2.25 -26.96 -7.34
CA ASP A 48 -3.48 -27.19 -6.56
C ASP A 48 -4.32 -25.92 -6.28
N SER A 49 -3.93 -24.76 -6.82
CA SER A 49 -4.65 -23.50 -6.59
C SER A 49 -5.26 -22.88 -7.85
N GLN A 50 -5.69 -23.68 -8.82
CA GLN A 50 -6.71 -23.21 -9.78
C GLN A 50 -8.07 -23.15 -9.07
N LYS A 51 -8.27 -22.09 -8.27
CA LYS A 51 -9.61 -21.55 -8.04
C LYS A 51 -9.70 -20.22 -8.79
N PRO A 52 -10.87 -19.93 -9.39
CA PRO A 52 -11.01 -18.84 -10.33
C PRO A 52 -10.50 -17.56 -9.67
N SER A 53 -9.66 -16.82 -10.39
CA SER A 53 -9.64 -15.36 -10.26
C SER A 53 -11.08 -14.93 -10.01
N THR A 54 -11.34 -14.32 -8.85
CA THR A 54 -12.67 -13.78 -8.60
C THR A 54 -13.07 -12.94 -9.82
N PRO A 55 -14.31 -13.09 -10.31
CA PRO A 55 -14.70 -12.59 -11.62
C PRO A 55 -14.26 -11.15 -11.74
N ASP A 56 -13.53 -10.84 -12.81
CA ASP A 56 -12.97 -9.54 -13.15
C ASP A 56 -13.89 -8.45 -12.62
N LYS A 57 -13.61 -7.93 -11.42
CA LYS A 57 -14.19 -6.66 -11.03
C LYS A 57 -13.52 -5.72 -12.00
N PRO A 58 -14.25 -5.13 -12.98
CA PRO A 58 -13.63 -4.21 -13.91
C PRO A 58 -13.02 -3.14 -13.03
N SER A 59 -11.69 -3.04 -13.02
CA SER A 59 -11.04 -1.97 -12.30
C SER A 59 -11.52 -0.71 -13.02
N LYS A 60 -12.55 -0.04 -12.48
CA LYS A 60 -13.04 1.26 -12.97
C LYS A 60 -11.99 2.36 -12.73
N LYS A 61 -10.72 1.98 -12.59
CA LYS A 61 -9.58 2.85 -12.37
C LYS A 61 -9.00 3.12 -13.76
N ARG A 62 -9.00 4.39 -14.16
CA ARG A 62 -8.36 4.82 -15.40
C ARG A 62 -6.90 4.37 -15.34
N LYS A 63 -6.44 3.65 -16.38
CA LYS A 63 -5.02 3.31 -16.51
C LYS A 63 -4.20 4.58 -16.34
N SER A 64 -3.17 4.51 -15.50
CA SER A 64 -2.28 5.66 -15.30
C SER A 64 -1.60 6.00 -16.63
N ARG A 65 -1.24 7.27 -16.85
CA ARG A 65 -0.56 7.71 -18.07
C ARG A 65 0.78 6.99 -18.35
N CYS A 66 1.34 6.32 -17.35
CA CYS A 66 2.61 5.59 -17.42
C CYS A 66 2.42 4.12 -17.02
N ALA A 67 1.25 3.54 -17.31
CA ALA A 67 1.04 2.11 -17.13
C ALA A 67 1.76 1.35 -18.26
N PRO A 68 2.50 0.27 -17.96
CA PRO A 68 3.08 -0.59 -18.98
C PRO A 68 2.02 -1.15 -19.92
N ASP A 69 2.43 -1.46 -21.15
CA ASP A 69 1.53 -1.95 -22.20
C ASP A 69 1.11 -3.43 -22.00
N PHE A 70 1.89 -4.19 -21.22
CA PHE A 70 1.63 -5.61 -20.93
C PHE A 70 0.85 -5.82 -19.62
N ASP A 71 0.33 -7.03 -19.42
CA ASP A 71 -0.46 -7.38 -18.24
C ASP A 71 0.43 -7.65 -17.01
N VAL A 72 0.76 -6.58 -16.31
CA VAL A 72 1.56 -6.62 -15.07
C VAL A 72 0.88 -7.45 -13.97
N ARG A 73 -0.46 -7.43 -13.89
CA ARG A 73 -1.19 -8.13 -12.83
C ARG A 73 -1.02 -9.63 -12.96
N SER A 74 -1.26 -10.18 -14.14
CA SER A 74 -1.15 -11.62 -14.40
C SER A 74 0.27 -12.12 -14.17
N GLU A 75 1.28 -11.37 -14.61
CA GLU A 75 2.69 -11.71 -14.38
C GLU A 75 3.07 -11.68 -12.88
N LEU A 76 2.64 -10.66 -12.15
CA LEU A 76 2.89 -10.60 -10.70
C LEU A 76 2.20 -11.74 -9.96
N ASN A 77 0.98 -12.12 -10.36
CA ASN A 77 0.25 -13.23 -9.77
C ASN A 77 0.99 -14.56 -10.02
N ARG A 78 1.43 -14.82 -11.26
CA ARG A 78 2.23 -16.00 -11.64
C ARG A 78 3.50 -16.13 -10.80
N VAL A 79 4.20 -15.02 -10.60
CA VAL A 79 5.52 -14.99 -9.97
C VAL A 79 5.42 -15.00 -8.43
N SER A 80 4.39 -14.37 -7.85
CA SER A 80 4.23 -14.27 -6.40
C SER A 80 3.30 -15.32 -5.78
N GLY A 81 2.42 -15.94 -6.58
CA GLY A 81 1.37 -16.87 -6.14
C GLY A 81 0.20 -16.20 -5.40
N VAL A 82 0.21 -14.87 -5.25
CA VAL A 82 -0.83 -14.11 -4.55
C VAL A 82 -1.13 -12.80 -5.28
N ASP A 83 -2.41 -12.41 -5.29
CA ASP A 83 -2.79 -11.14 -5.89
C ASP A 83 -2.67 -9.98 -4.87
N LEU A 84 -1.60 -9.20 -5.00
CA LEU A 84 -1.39 -8.02 -4.16
C LEU A 84 -2.34 -6.85 -4.52
N THR A 85 -2.93 -6.86 -5.72
CA THR A 85 -3.86 -5.81 -6.18
C THR A 85 -5.25 -5.93 -5.55
N ASP A 86 -5.56 -7.07 -4.94
CA ASP A 86 -6.76 -7.26 -4.13
C ASP A 86 -6.75 -6.36 -2.89
N ILE A 87 -5.57 -5.95 -2.41
CA ILE A 87 -5.46 -4.99 -1.32
C ILE A 87 -5.85 -3.60 -1.82
N ASP A 88 -6.87 -3.02 -1.18
CA ASP A 88 -7.25 -1.64 -1.44
C ASP A 88 -6.07 -0.67 -1.29
N GLY A 89 -5.91 0.20 -2.29
CA GLY A 89 -4.85 1.20 -2.35
C GLY A 89 -3.56 0.72 -3.01
N ILE A 90 -3.42 -0.58 -3.28
CA ILE A 90 -2.34 -1.10 -4.12
C ILE A 90 -2.85 -1.20 -5.56
N ASP A 91 -2.11 -0.59 -6.49
CA ASP A 91 -2.30 -0.79 -7.93
C ASP A 91 -1.18 -1.68 -8.48
N GLU A 92 -1.31 -2.12 -9.73
CA GLU A 92 -0.35 -3.00 -10.41
C GLU A 92 1.08 -2.45 -10.38
N ILE A 93 1.24 -1.14 -10.62
CA ILE A 93 2.54 -0.47 -10.64
C ILE A 93 3.14 -0.40 -9.22
N THR A 94 2.33 -0.11 -8.22
CA THR A 94 2.77 -0.08 -6.82
C THR A 94 3.12 -1.49 -6.35
N ALA A 95 2.36 -2.52 -6.74
CA ALA A 95 2.69 -3.91 -6.48
C ALA A 95 4.04 -4.29 -7.13
N LEU A 96 4.24 -3.95 -8.41
CA LEU A 96 5.49 -4.18 -9.12
C LEU A 96 6.68 -3.50 -8.41
N LYS A 97 6.53 -2.23 -8.02
CA LYS A 97 7.55 -1.48 -7.26
C LYS A 97 7.86 -2.09 -5.90
N ILE A 98 6.85 -2.60 -5.20
CA ILE A 98 7.04 -3.28 -3.91
C ILE A 98 7.82 -4.56 -4.12
N VAL A 99 7.41 -5.39 -5.09
CA VAL A 99 8.05 -6.68 -5.39
C VAL A 99 9.47 -6.49 -5.91
N SER A 100 9.74 -5.49 -6.76
CA SER A 100 11.08 -5.22 -7.28
C SER A 100 12.08 -4.84 -6.20
N GLU A 101 11.63 -4.17 -5.14
CA GLU A 101 12.49 -3.69 -4.06
C GLU A 101 12.70 -4.72 -2.95
N ILE A 102 11.65 -5.49 -2.63
CA ILE A 102 11.65 -6.43 -1.50
C ILE A 102 12.06 -7.83 -1.94
N GLY A 103 11.75 -8.18 -3.18
CA GLY A 103 11.78 -9.53 -3.71
C GLY A 103 10.58 -10.37 -3.25
N LEU A 104 10.55 -11.62 -3.71
CA LEU A 104 9.48 -12.59 -3.44
C LEU A 104 9.77 -13.48 -2.23
N ASP A 105 11.01 -13.44 -1.74
CA ASP A 105 11.48 -14.24 -0.63
C ASP A 105 11.35 -13.47 0.70
N MET A 106 10.36 -13.85 1.48
CA MET A 106 10.12 -13.27 2.81
C MET A 106 10.95 -13.91 3.93
N SER A 107 11.73 -14.97 3.65
CA SER A 107 12.56 -15.66 4.65
C SER A 107 13.67 -14.77 5.22
N ARG A 108 14.08 -13.74 4.44
CA ARG A 108 15.03 -12.69 4.82
C ARG A 108 14.64 -11.96 6.13
N TRP A 109 13.35 -11.94 6.47
CA TRP A 109 12.87 -11.36 7.72
C TRP A 109 12.17 -12.42 8.57
N PRO A 110 12.58 -12.63 9.83
CA PRO A 110 11.94 -13.62 10.71
C PRO A 110 10.46 -13.35 10.96
N SER A 111 10.05 -12.08 11.01
CA SER A 111 8.66 -11.69 11.22
C SER A 111 8.28 -10.38 10.53
N ALA A 112 6.97 -10.16 10.37
CA ALA A 112 6.41 -8.93 9.79
C ALA A 112 6.87 -7.66 10.53
N LYS A 113 7.22 -7.77 11.82
CA LYS A 113 7.76 -6.65 12.61
C LYS A 113 9.17 -6.26 12.13
N HIS A 114 10.01 -7.24 11.82
CA HIS A 114 11.36 -7.00 11.28
C HIS A 114 11.27 -6.37 9.88
N PHE A 115 10.37 -6.87 9.04
CA PHE A 115 10.09 -6.30 7.73
C PHE A 115 9.65 -4.83 7.81
N ALA A 116 8.67 -4.52 8.65
CA ALA A 116 8.20 -3.15 8.80
C ALA A 116 9.23 -2.21 9.47
N SER A 117 10.13 -2.74 10.30
CA SER A 117 11.27 -2.01 10.86
C SER A 117 12.32 -1.70 9.78
N TRP A 118 12.63 -2.66 8.92
CA TRP A 118 13.53 -2.50 7.77
C TRP A 118 13.02 -1.41 6.81
N LEU A 119 11.71 -1.39 6.52
CA LEU A 119 11.07 -0.33 5.74
C LEU A 119 11.05 1.05 6.43
N GLY A 120 11.42 1.14 7.71
CA GLY A 120 11.35 2.40 8.46
C GLY A 120 9.91 2.87 8.73
N LEU A 121 8.92 1.98 8.68
CA LEU A 121 7.50 2.30 8.95
C LEU A 121 7.15 2.17 10.44
N CYS A 122 8.06 1.64 11.25
CA CYS A 122 7.92 1.49 12.69
C CYS A 122 8.44 2.76 13.42
N PRO A 123 7.77 3.26 14.48
CA PRO A 123 8.32 4.31 15.31
C PRO A 123 9.68 3.89 15.90
N GLY A 124 10.66 4.79 15.82
CA GLY A 124 11.96 4.55 16.43
C GLY A 124 11.89 4.66 17.94
N THR A 125 12.71 3.88 18.65
CA THR A 125 12.90 4.05 20.10
C THR A 125 14.39 4.03 20.38
N LYS A 126 14.98 5.19 20.69
CA LYS A 126 16.38 5.32 21.10
C LYS A 126 16.42 5.46 22.62
N ILE A 127 16.88 4.41 23.31
CA ILE A 127 17.01 4.37 24.77
C ILE A 127 18.50 4.23 25.11
N SER A 128 18.99 5.03 26.05
CA SER A 128 20.33 4.88 26.63
C SER A 128 20.26 5.12 28.12
N GLY A 129 20.94 4.30 28.92
CA GLY A 129 20.93 4.42 30.39
C GLY A 129 19.53 4.46 31.01
N GLY A 130 18.57 3.70 30.47
CA GLY A 130 17.18 3.68 30.93
C GLY A 130 16.33 4.90 30.53
N LYS A 131 16.90 5.91 29.88
CA LYS A 131 16.19 7.12 29.43
C LYS A 131 15.89 7.07 27.93
N VAL A 132 14.67 7.47 27.56
CA VAL A 132 14.27 7.60 26.15
C VAL A 132 14.84 8.89 25.58
N LEU A 133 15.86 8.76 24.72
CA LEU A 133 16.51 9.89 24.05
C LEU A 133 15.73 10.39 22.83
N ASN A 134 15.08 9.48 22.08
CA ASN A 134 14.36 9.85 20.86
C ASN A 134 13.27 8.82 20.51
N ARG A 135 12.12 9.30 20.02
CA ARG A 135 11.00 8.48 19.53
C ARG A 135 10.68 8.69 18.03
N LYS A 136 11.51 9.45 17.32
CA LYS A 136 11.29 9.75 15.90
C LYS A 136 11.49 8.48 15.06
N THR A 137 10.59 8.29 14.09
CA THR A 137 10.75 7.28 13.04
C THR A 137 12.06 7.50 12.28
N LYS A 138 12.80 6.43 12.03
CA LYS A 138 14.03 6.50 11.25
C LYS A 138 13.71 6.95 9.83
N ARG A 139 14.49 7.90 9.30
CA ARG A 139 14.41 8.28 7.88
C ARG A 139 15.26 7.29 7.08
N LEU A 140 14.61 6.28 6.52
CA LEU A 140 15.24 5.37 5.57
C LEU A 140 14.78 5.75 4.16
N PRO A 141 15.69 6.04 3.22
CA PRO A 141 15.35 6.28 1.82
C PRO A 141 15.06 4.93 1.15
N GLY A 142 13.86 4.39 1.36
CA GLY A 142 13.40 3.17 0.69
C GLY A 142 12.31 3.47 -0.32
N ALA A 143 12.48 3.05 -1.57
CA ALA A 143 11.45 3.17 -2.60
C ALA A 143 10.21 2.34 -2.20
N ALA A 144 10.40 1.13 -1.66
CA ALA A 144 9.31 0.31 -1.11
C ALA A 144 8.49 1.04 -0.02
N ALA A 145 9.16 1.69 0.94
CA ALA A 145 8.48 2.44 1.99
C ALA A 145 7.68 3.63 1.44
N THR A 146 8.14 4.22 0.35
CA THR A 146 7.43 5.30 -0.35
C THR A 146 6.23 4.74 -1.12
N ALA A 147 6.36 3.59 -1.77
CA ALA A 147 5.26 2.88 -2.41
C ALA A 147 4.14 2.53 -1.42
N PHE A 148 4.48 1.98 -0.24
CA PHE A 148 3.49 1.72 0.82
C PHE A 148 2.81 2.98 1.35
N ARG A 149 3.53 4.11 1.44
CA ARG A 149 2.95 5.39 1.85
C ARG A 149 2.02 5.96 0.79
N LEU A 150 2.33 5.79 -0.48
CA LEU A 150 1.47 6.18 -1.60
C LEU A 150 0.19 5.34 -1.61
N ALA A 151 0.31 4.03 -1.45
CA ALA A 151 -0.85 3.13 -1.30
C ALA A 151 -1.72 3.50 -0.10
N ALA A 152 -1.09 3.79 1.04
CA ALA A 152 -1.78 4.27 2.24
C ALA A 152 -2.50 5.61 2.03
N TYR A 153 -1.97 6.49 1.19
CA TYR A 153 -2.62 7.76 0.86
C TYR A 153 -3.83 7.54 -0.05
N ALA A 154 -3.73 6.64 -1.04
CA ALA A 154 -4.84 6.29 -1.93
C ALA A 154 -6.07 5.74 -1.19
N LEU A 155 -5.86 5.13 -0.02
CA LEU A 155 -6.94 4.64 0.86
C LEU A 155 -7.81 5.74 1.49
N ALA A 156 -7.44 7.02 1.40
CA ALA A 156 -8.17 8.10 2.05
C ALA A 156 -9.67 8.12 1.72
N ASN A 157 -10.00 7.82 0.47
CA ASN A 157 -11.38 7.86 -0.06
C ASN A 157 -11.98 6.46 -0.28
N SER A 158 -11.25 5.37 0.06
CA SER A 158 -11.77 4.01 -0.13
C SER A 158 -12.80 3.65 0.95
N LYS A 159 -13.87 2.94 0.56
CA LYS A 159 -14.92 2.41 1.45
C LYS A 159 -14.59 1.00 1.98
N SER A 160 -13.31 0.70 2.15
CA SER A 160 -12.83 -0.59 2.69
C SER A 160 -12.52 -0.53 4.18
N ALA A 161 -12.27 -1.70 4.80
CA ALA A 161 -11.79 -1.80 6.18
C ALA A 161 -10.49 -1.01 6.40
N LEU A 162 -9.61 -0.99 5.40
CA LEU A 162 -8.34 -0.25 5.43
C LEU A 162 -8.56 1.26 5.31
N GLY A 163 -9.51 1.69 4.46
CA GLY A 163 -9.92 3.10 4.38
C GLY A 163 -10.49 3.61 5.70
N ALA A 164 -11.34 2.82 6.36
CA ALA A 164 -11.89 3.15 7.69
C ALA A 164 -10.78 3.28 8.75
N TYR A 165 -9.80 2.36 8.73
CA TYR A 165 -8.62 2.46 9.59
C TYR A 165 -7.83 3.75 9.34
N TYR A 166 -7.56 4.10 8.08
CA TYR A 166 -6.84 5.31 7.72
C TYR A 166 -7.55 6.57 8.23
N ARG A 167 -8.85 6.72 7.96
CA ARG A 167 -9.64 7.90 8.39
C ARG A 167 -9.61 8.08 9.91
N ARG A 168 -9.74 6.97 10.66
CA ARG A 168 -9.63 6.99 12.12
C ARG A 168 -8.22 7.38 12.60
N MET A 169 -7.17 6.87 11.98
CA MET A 169 -5.81 7.27 12.33
C MET A 169 -5.55 8.74 11.98
N ARG A 170 -6.15 9.24 10.88
CA ARG A 170 -6.06 10.64 10.47
C ARG A 170 -6.72 11.56 11.48
N SER A 171 -7.91 11.24 11.99
CA SER A 171 -8.56 12.05 13.04
C SER A 171 -7.80 12.01 14.37
N LYS A 172 -7.17 10.88 14.71
CA LYS A 172 -6.43 10.72 15.98
C LYS A 172 -5.03 11.34 15.98
N LEU A 173 -4.27 11.20 14.88
CA LEU A 173 -2.83 11.45 14.85
C LEU A 173 -2.42 12.56 13.86
N GLY A 174 -3.33 13.00 13.00
CA GLY A 174 -3.04 13.85 11.85
C GLY A 174 -2.56 13.06 10.62
N ALA A 175 -2.64 13.70 9.44
CA ALA A 175 -2.43 13.02 8.17
C ALA A 175 -1.05 12.33 8.00
N PRO A 176 0.10 12.96 8.29
CA PRO A 176 1.41 12.33 8.05
C PRO A 176 1.64 11.07 8.89
N LYS A 177 1.17 11.09 10.15
CA LYS A 177 1.27 9.94 11.06
C LYS A 177 0.30 8.84 10.67
N ALA A 178 -0.89 9.19 10.21
CA ALA A 178 -1.88 8.25 9.72
C ALA A 178 -1.43 7.50 8.46
N ILE A 179 -0.78 8.20 7.53
CA ILE A 179 -0.18 7.57 6.33
C ILE A 179 0.86 6.53 6.76
N THR A 180 1.80 6.90 7.65
CA THR A 180 2.83 5.97 8.13
C THR A 180 2.24 4.78 8.89
N ALA A 181 1.24 5.00 9.75
CA ALA A 181 0.57 3.92 10.48
C ALA A 181 -0.19 2.96 9.55
N THR A 182 -0.82 3.50 8.50
CA THR A 182 -1.55 2.70 7.49
C THR A 182 -0.57 1.95 6.60
N ALA A 183 0.52 2.58 6.17
CA ALA A 183 1.62 1.94 5.46
C ALA A 183 2.22 0.78 6.29
N HIS A 184 2.41 0.97 7.60
CA HIS A 184 2.83 -0.12 8.50
C HIS A 184 1.84 -1.29 8.51
N LYS A 185 0.54 -1.01 8.51
CA LYS A 185 -0.51 -2.05 8.43
C LYS A 185 -0.47 -2.77 7.08
N LEU A 186 -0.35 -2.04 5.97
CA LEU A 186 -0.22 -2.59 4.62
C LEU A 186 1.02 -3.48 4.47
N ALA A 187 2.18 -3.02 4.94
CA ALA A 187 3.42 -3.80 4.89
C ALA A 187 3.29 -5.15 5.62
N ARG A 188 2.58 -5.17 6.75
CA ARG A 188 2.32 -6.43 7.47
C ARG A 188 1.37 -7.36 6.73
N LEU A 189 0.38 -6.82 6.02
CA LEU A 189 -0.53 -7.60 5.18
C LEU A 189 0.24 -8.22 4.01
N VAL A 190 0.98 -7.41 3.25
CA VAL A 190 1.80 -7.88 2.12
C VAL A 190 2.79 -8.95 2.56
N TYR A 191 3.48 -8.76 3.70
CA TYR A 191 4.38 -9.78 4.25
C TYR A 191 3.65 -11.10 4.55
N SER A 192 2.44 -11.02 5.15
CA SER A 192 1.65 -12.21 5.47
C SER A 192 1.19 -12.95 4.20
N MET A 193 0.75 -12.20 3.20
CA MET A 193 0.33 -12.76 1.91
C MET A 193 1.50 -13.46 1.21
N LEU A 194 2.64 -12.79 1.08
CA LEU A 194 3.82 -13.36 0.42
C LEU A 194 4.46 -14.53 1.20
N LYS A 195 4.38 -14.53 2.53
CA LYS A 195 4.95 -15.61 3.36
C LYS A 195 4.05 -16.83 3.45
N HIS A 196 2.75 -16.65 3.51
CA HIS A 196 1.79 -17.73 3.77
C HIS A 196 0.94 -18.11 2.56
N GLY A 197 1.04 -17.39 1.44
CA GLY A 197 0.18 -17.59 0.27
C GLY A 197 -1.29 -17.24 0.52
N SER A 198 -1.60 -16.50 1.60
CA SER A 198 -2.97 -16.22 1.99
C SER A 198 -3.57 -15.12 1.11
N GLN A 199 -4.78 -15.32 0.58
CA GLN A 199 -5.51 -14.29 -0.15
C GLN A 199 -6.03 -13.19 0.80
N TYR A 200 -6.09 -11.96 0.28
CA TYR A 200 -6.68 -10.84 1.01
C TYR A 200 -8.19 -10.82 0.79
N VAL A 201 -8.96 -10.71 1.88
CA VAL A 201 -10.41 -10.54 1.84
C VAL A 201 -10.75 -9.27 2.60
N ASP A 202 -11.37 -8.30 1.92
CA ASP A 202 -11.91 -7.11 2.58
C ASP A 202 -13.27 -7.45 3.21
N GLU A 203 -13.31 -7.51 4.54
CA GLU A 203 -14.55 -7.66 5.32
C GLU A 203 -15.42 -6.37 5.28
N GLY A 204 -14.89 -5.28 4.72
CA GLY A 204 -15.60 -4.02 4.50
C GLY A 204 -15.51 -3.03 5.66
N GLN A 205 -15.94 -1.79 5.39
CA GLN A 205 -15.88 -0.68 6.36
C GLN A 205 -16.74 -0.93 7.61
N GLU A 206 -17.98 -1.38 7.45
CA GLU A 206 -18.95 -1.53 8.55
C GLU A 206 -18.48 -2.59 9.56
N TYR A 207 -18.02 -3.75 9.06
CA TYR A 207 -17.46 -4.80 9.89
C TYR A 207 -16.25 -4.30 10.70
N PHE A 208 -15.36 -3.53 10.07
CA PHE A 208 -14.21 -2.95 10.75
C PHE A 208 -14.63 -1.99 11.87
N GLU A 209 -15.63 -1.14 11.62
CA GLU A 209 -16.16 -0.19 12.60
C GLU A 209 -16.86 -0.89 13.77
N GLN A 210 -17.65 -1.94 13.52
CA GLN A 210 -18.28 -2.76 14.54
C GLN A 210 -17.23 -3.42 15.45
N ARG A 211 -16.26 -4.12 14.86
CA ARG A 211 -15.19 -4.79 15.61
C ARG A 211 -14.29 -3.81 16.38
N TYR A 212 -14.18 -2.57 15.90
CA TYR A 212 -13.51 -1.51 16.64
C TYR A 212 -14.35 -1.06 17.85
N ARG A 213 -15.67 -0.83 17.66
CA ARG A 213 -16.60 -0.47 18.73
C ARG A 213 -16.59 -1.51 19.85
N GLU A 214 -16.64 -2.79 19.50
CA GLU A 214 -16.53 -3.91 20.46
C GLU A 214 -15.23 -3.87 21.27
N ARG A 215 -14.08 -3.63 20.61
CA ARG A 215 -12.78 -3.51 21.30
C ARG A 215 -12.75 -2.32 22.24
N VAL A 216 -13.32 -1.18 21.84
CA VAL A 216 -13.44 0.01 22.69
C VAL A 216 -14.30 -0.32 23.91
N LEU A 217 -15.48 -0.92 23.72
CA LEU A 217 -16.36 -1.34 24.81
C LEU A 217 -15.68 -2.31 25.76
N LYS A 218 -14.96 -3.32 25.25
CA LYS A 218 -14.20 -4.27 26.07
C LYS A 218 -13.12 -3.56 26.90
N THR A 219 -12.40 -2.62 26.29
CA THR A 219 -11.37 -1.82 26.97
C THR A 219 -11.99 -0.92 28.05
N LEU A 220 -13.14 -0.30 27.77
CA LEU A 220 -13.86 0.53 28.73
C LEU A 220 -14.39 -0.29 29.90
N LYS A 221 -14.97 -1.47 29.65
CA LYS A 221 -15.40 -2.41 30.70
C LYS A 221 -14.22 -2.80 31.60
N GLN A 222 -13.07 -3.11 31.01
CA GLN A 222 -11.87 -3.44 31.78
C GLN A 222 -11.41 -2.27 32.65
N LYS A 223 -11.33 -1.05 32.09
CA LYS A 223 -10.95 0.15 32.85
C LYS A 223 -11.93 0.49 33.97
N ALA A 224 -13.23 0.34 33.72
CA ALA A 224 -14.26 0.55 34.74
C ALA A 224 -14.06 -0.44 35.89
N LYS A 225 -13.85 -1.73 35.57
CA LYS A 225 -13.55 -2.77 36.56
C LYS A 225 -12.30 -2.44 37.39
N ASP A 226 -11.22 -2.00 36.74
CA ASP A 226 -9.97 -1.64 37.42
C ASP A 226 -10.16 -0.44 38.38
N MET A 227 -11.16 0.40 38.13
CA MET A 227 -11.55 1.54 38.98
C MET A 227 -12.70 1.22 39.95
N GLY A 228 -13.20 -0.02 40.00
CA GLY A 228 -14.31 -0.42 40.86
C GLY A 228 -15.71 -0.02 40.36
N PHE A 229 -15.85 0.39 39.11
CA PHE A 229 -17.12 0.77 38.49
C PHE A 229 -17.64 -0.33 37.54
N THR A 230 -18.98 -0.40 37.39
CA THR A 230 -19.63 -1.28 36.40
C THR A 230 -20.23 -0.44 35.28
N LEU A 231 -19.91 -0.79 34.03
CA LEU A 231 -20.44 -0.10 32.84
C LEU A 231 -21.87 -0.59 32.54
N THR A 232 -22.87 0.22 32.85
CA THR A 232 -24.26 -0.01 32.45
C THR A 232 -24.61 0.78 31.18
N PRO A 233 -25.31 0.18 30.21
CA PRO A 233 -25.83 0.92 29.06
C PRO A 233 -26.88 1.92 29.55
N VAL A 234 -26.83 3.14 29.02
CA VAL A 234 -27.89 4.13 29.26
C VAL A 234 -29.02 3.82 28.28
N GLU A 235 -30.21 3.49 28.80
CA GLU A 235 -31.43 3.39 27.99
C GLU A 235 -31.81 4.81 27.54
N THR A 236 -31.45 5.17 26.31
CA THR A 236 -31.94 6.40 25.70
C THR A 236 -33.41 6.22 25.37
N ALA A 237 -34.29 6.87 26.14
CA ALA A 237 -35.70 7.04 25.77
C ALA A 237 -35.76 7.76 24.43
N VAL A 238 -36.18 7.03 23.39
CA VAL A 238 -36.43 7.56 22.06
C VAL A 238 -37.68 8.44 22.16
N GLY A 239 -37.49 9.76 22.08
CA GLY A 239 -38.56 10.74 21.90
C GLY A 239 -38.76 11.05 20.42
#